data_AF-A0A183N632-F1
#
_entry.id   AF-A0A183N632-F1
#
_cell.length_a   1.000
_cell.length_b   1.000
_cell.length_c   1.000
_cell.angle_alpha   90.00
_cell.angle_beta   90.00
_cell.angle_gamma   90.00
#
_symmetry.space_group_name_H-M   'P 1'
#
loop_
_entity.id
_entity.type
_entity.pdbx_description
1 polymer ?
#
loop_
_entity_poly.entity_id
_entity_poly.type
_entity_poly.pdbx_seq_one_letter_code
_entity_poly.pdbx_strand_id
1 'polypeptide(L)'
;METLDKVQVRKKKKTAINNSRIKAEKVKAQAECTGVNKQVKRSIRADKRKYVGDIATTAEKAEREGNMTRPYDTTKKLAGRFSKPERPVKDKGEKQVTEIQEQTGGILRGTLE
;
A
#
# COMPACT_ATOMS: atom_id res chain seq x y z
N MET A 1 -36.84 38.75 -17.51
CA MET A 1 -36.63 37.28 -17.56
C MET A 1 -35.15 36.91 -17.75
N GLU A 2 -34.41 37.53 -18.67
CA GLU A 2 -33.03 37.09 -19.02
C GLU A 2 -31.95 37.19 -17.92
N THR A 3 -32.07 38.09 -16.96
CA THR A 3 -31.02 38.33 -15.95
C THR A 3 -30.91 37.19 -14.93
N LEU A 4 -32.04 36.63 -14.52
CA LEU A 4 -32.10 35.55 -13.53
C LEU A 4 -31.60 34.22 -14.12
N ASP A 5 -31.87 34.01 -15.41
CA ASP A 5 -31.41 32.84 -16.16
C ASP A 5 -29.88 32.83 -16.31
N LYS A 6 -29.28 33.98 -16.65
CA LYS A 6 -27.82 34.17 -16.68
C LYS A 6 -27.15 33.87 -15.33
N VAL A 7 -27.81 34.17 -14.21
CA VAL A 7 -27.32 33.83 -12.85
C VAL A 7 -27.35 32.32 -12.60
N GLN A 8 -28.42 31.63 -13.01
CA GLN A 8 -28.48 30.17 -12.88
C GLN A 8 -27.41 29.47 -13.74
N VAL A 9 -27.18 29.95 -14.96
CA VAL A 9 -26.12 29.45 -15.84
C VAL A 9 -24.74 29.60 -15.20
N ARG A 10 -24.43 30.76 -14.62
CA ARG A 10 -23.17 31.01 -13.91
C ARG A 10 -23.01 30.10 -12.68
N LYS A 11 -24.08 29.86 -11.92
CA LYS A 11 -24.07 28.92 -10.78
C LYS A 11 -23.76 27.49 -11.22
N LYS A 12 -24.45 26.98 -12.25
CA LYS A 12 -24.22 25.63 -12.79
C LYS A 12 -22.77 25.46 -13.30
N LYS A 13 -22.24 26.45 -14.02
CA LYS A 13 -20.85 26.45 -14.50
C LYS A 13 -19.83 26.42 -13.36
N LYS A 14 -20.05 27.20 -12.29
CA LYS A 14 -19.19 27.19 -11.09
C LYS A 14 -19.18 25.82 -10.41
N THR A 15 -20.34 25.18 -10.28
CA THR A 15 -20.43 23.83 -9.69
C THR A 15 -19.69 22.79 -10.53
N ALA A 16 -19.82 22.85 -11.87
CA ALA A 16 -19.10 21.94 -12.76
C ALA A 16 -17.57 22.06 -12.62
N ILE A 17 -17.06 23.29 -12.54
CA ILE A 17 -15.62 23.57 -12.34
C ILE A 17 -15.14 23.09 -10.97
N ASN A 18 -15.90 23.34 -9.90
CA ASN A 18 -15.52 22.87 -8.57
C ASN A 18 -15.50 21.34 -8.51
N ASN A 19 -16.48 20.68 -9.13
CA ASN A 19 -16.53 19.22 -9.20
C ASN A 19 -15.34 18.63 -9.97
N SER A 20 -14.93 19.24 -11.09
CA SER A 20 -13.76 18.77 -11.84
C SER A 20 -12.47 18.94 -11.03
N ARG A 21 -12.31 20.06 -10.32
CA ARG A 21 -11.17 20.30 -9.43
C ARG A 21 -11.09 19.28 -8.30
N ILE A 22 -12.20 19.01 -7.61
CA ILE A 22 -12.25 18.02 -6.51
C ILE A 22 -11.89 16.62 -7.03
N LYS A 23 -12.38 16.23 -8.21
CA LYS A 23 -12.01 14.94 -8.82
C LYS A 23 -10.51 14.87 -9.13
N ALA A 24 -9.94 15.93 -9.70
CA ALA A 24 -8.51 15.98 -10.00
C ALA A 24 -7.64 15.89 -8.73
N GLU A 25 -8.01 16.62 -7.67
CA GLU A 25 -7.30 16.56 -6.38
C GLU A 25 -7.39 15.16 -5.74
N LYS A 26 -8.56 14.50 -5.80
CA LYS A 26 -8.70 13.11 -5.34
C LYS A 26 -7.82 12.13 -6.11
N VAL A 27 -7.74 12.26 -7.44
CA VAL A 27 -6.90 11.40 -8.28
C VAL A 27 -5.41 11.61 -7.94
N LYS A 28 -4.97 12.85 -7.73
CA LYS A 28 -3.59 13.15 -7.31
C LYS A 28 -3.26 12.54 -5.95
N ALA A 29 -4.12 12.72 -4.96
CA ALA A 29 -3.93 12.14 -3.63
C ALA A 29 -3.90 10.60 -3.66
N GLN A 30 -4.73 9.97 -4.49
CA GLN A 30 -4.70 8.52 -4.70
C GLN A 30 -3.38 8.07 -5.34
N ALA A 31 -2.89 8.78 -6.37
CA ALA A 31 -1.62 8.49 -7.01
C ALA A 31 -0.44 8.58 -6.01
N GLU A 32 -0.39 9.62 -5.19
CA GLU A 32 0.63 9.78 -4.14
C GLU A 32 0.57 8.64 -3.10
N CYS A 33 -0.64 8.29 -2.65
CA CYS A 33 -0.86 7.19 -1.71
C CYS A 33 -0.36 5.84 -2.27
N THR A 34 -0.59 5.58 -3.56
CA THR A 34 -0.09 4.34 -4.21
C THR A 34 1.43 4.29 -4.30
N GLY A 35 2.09 5.41 -4.62
CA GLY A 35 3.55 5.50 -4.69
C GLY A 35 4.21 5.24 -3.33
N VAL A 36 3.73 5.91 -2.28
CA VAL A 36 4.25 5.75 -0.92
C VAL A 36 3.97 4.34 -0.37
N ASN A 37 2.78 3.78 -0.60
CA ASN A 37 2.45 2.41 -0.18
C ASN A 37 3.38 1.37 -0.83
N LYS A 38 3.71 1.54 -2.12
CA LYS A 38 4.67 0.67 -2.82
C LYS A 38 6.08 0.77 -2.21
N GLN A 39 6.49 1.97 -1.80
CA GLN A 39 7.78 2.19 -1.14
C GLN A 39 7.84 1.52 0.23
N VAL A 40 6.80 1.69 1.05
CA VAL A 40 6.69 1.07 2.38
C VAL A 40 6.71 -0.46 2.30
N LYS A 41 5.93 -1.07 1.39
CA LYS A 41 5.97 -2.53 1.17
C LYS A 41 7.38 -3.02 0.80
N ARG A 42 8.13 -2.24 0.01
CA ARG A 42 9.52 -2.57 -0.36
C ARG A 42 10.48 -2.46 0.81
N SER A 43 10.37 -1.42 1.65
CA SER A 43 11.24 -1.25 2.82
C SER A 43 11.01 -2.35 3.85
N ILE A 44 9.75 -2.68 4.15
CA ILE A 44 9.41 -3.79 5.07
C ILE A 44 10.03 -5.11 4.59
N ARG A 45 9.95 -5.38 3.28
CA ARG A 45 10.56 -6.59 2.69
C ARG A 45 12.09 -6.59 2.82
N ALA A 46 12.72 -5.44 2.63
CA ALA A 46 14.16 -5.28 2.75
C ALA A 46 14.63 -5.47 4.20
N ASP A 47 13.97 -4.83 5.15
CA ASP A 47 14.28 -4.93 6.59
C ASP A 47 14.13 -6.38 7.08
N LYS A 48 13.07 -7.07 6.65
CA LYS A 48 12.87 -8.50 6.96
C LYS A 48 14.02 -9.36 6.42
N ARG A 49 14.50 -9.10 5.19
CA ARG A 49 15.64 -9.83 4.61
C ARG A 49 16.93 -9.55 5.37
N LYS A 50 17.19 -8.29 5.71
CA LYS A 50 18.37 -7.89 6.49
C LYS A 50 18.40 -8.58 7.85
N TYR A 51 17.29 -8.52 8.59
CA TYR A 51 17.16 -9.17 9.89
C TYR A 51 17.39 -10.69 9.84
N VAL A 52 16.83 -11.37 8.83
CA VAL A 52 17.07 -12.81 8.64
C VAL A 52 18.54 -13.08 8.30
N GLY A 53 19.16 -12.27 7.44
CA GLY A 53 20.58 -12.38 7.10
C GLY A 53 21.51 -12.20 8.30
N ASP A 54 21.24 -11.20 9.16
CA ASP A 54 22.03 -10.95 10.37
C ASP A 54 21.95 -12.13 11.37
N ILE A 55 20.78 -12.77 11.48
CA ILE A 55 20.62 -13.98 12.31
C ILE A 55 21.38 -15.16 11.69
N ALA A 56 21.25 -15.37 10.37
CA ALA A 56 21.91 -16.48 9.68
C ALA A 56 23.44 -16.38 9.78
N THR A 57 23.99 -15.18 9.55
CA THR A 57 25.42 -14.91 9.71
C THR A 57 25.90 -15.08 11.15
N THR A 58 25.08 -14.72 12.14
CA THR A 58 25.38 -14.96 13.55
C THR A 58 25.38 -16.46 13.89
N ALA A 59 24.47 -17.23 13.31
CA ALA A 59 24.41 -18.68 13.48
C ALA A 59 25.63 -19.37 12.85
N GLU A 60 26.01 -18.99 11.63
CA GLU A 60 27.20 -19.52 10.94
C GLU A 60 28.48 -19.25 11.74
N LYS A 61 28.62 -18.04 12.30
CA LYS A 61 29.75 -17.71 13.19
C LYS A 61 29.77 -18.61 14.42
N ALA A 62 28.64 -18.81 15.09
CA ALA A 62 28.56 -19.66 16.29
C ALA A 62 28.90 -21.13 15.99
N GLU A 63 28.53 -21.63 14.81
CA GLU A 63 28.87 -22.99 14.37
C GLU A 63 30.38 -23.14 14.10
N ARG A 64 30.99 -22.16 13.42
CA ARG A 64 32.46 -22.12 13.22
C ARG A 64 33.24 -22.02 14.53
N GLU A 65 32.68 -21.34 15.54
CA GLU A 65 33.28 -21.17 16.87
C GLU A 65 33.05 -22.40 17.79
N GLY A 66 32.38 -23.46 17.30
CA GLY A 66 32.14 -24.70 18.06
C GLY A 66 31.02 -24.62 19.10
N ASN A 67 30.17 -23.59 19.03
CA ASN A 67 29.14 -23.31 20.04
C ASN A 67 27.78 -23.92 19.63
N MET A 68 27.61 -25.24 19.85
CA MET A 68 26.51 -26.06 19.28
C MET A 68 25.08 -25.75 19.75
N THR A 69 24.88 -25.12 20.91
CA THR A 69 23.55 -24.87 21.50
C THR A 69 22.85 -23.64 20.92
N ARG A 70 23.62 -22.64 20.47
CA ARG A 70 23.11 -21.34 19.99
C ARG A 70 22.36 -21.39 18.64
N PRO A 71 22.76 -22.22 17.65
CA PRO A 71 22.09 -22.35 16.35
C PRO A 71 20.62 -22.78 16.42
N TYR A 72 20.27 -23.65 17.39
CA TYR A 72 18.90 -24.15 17.59
C TYR A 72 17.95 -23.05 18.10
N ASP A 73 18.41 -22.25 19.07
CA ASP A 73 17.63 -21.13 19.61
C ASP A 73 17.42 -20.01 18.57
N THR A 74 18.39 -19.78 17.68
CA THR A 74 18.22 -18.84 16.56
C THR A 74 17.25 -19.35 15.50
N THR A 75 17.29 -20.63 15.14
CA THR A 75 16.30 -21.21 14.20
C THR A 75 14.88 -21.20 14.77
N LYS A 76 14.71 -21.48 16.08
CA LYS A 76 13.42 -21.37 16.77
C LYS A 76 12.87 -19.95 16.78
N LYS A 77 13.73 -18.93 16.96
CA LYS A 77 13.35 -17.50 16.86
C LYS A 77 12.92 -17.09 15.45
N LEU A 78 13.50 -17.70 14.40
CA LEU A 78 13.09 -17.47 13.01
C LEU A 78 11.67 -18.01 12.75
N ALA A 79 11.39 -19.25 13.17
CA ALA A 79 10.09 -19.88 12.95
C ALA A 79 8.94 -19.16 13.67
N GLY A 80 9.16 -18.66 14.89
CA GLY A 80 8.10 -18.03 15.68
C GLY A 80 7.66 -16.64 15.20
N ARG A 81 8.59 -15.82 14.66
CA ARG A 81 8.34 -14.40 14.36
C ARG A 81 7.60 -14.14 13.05
N PHE A 82 7.61 -15.07 12.10
CA PHE A 82 6.95 -14.89 10.80
C PHE A 82 5.55 -15.49 10.69
N SER A 83 5.05 -16.08 11.78
CA SER A 83 3.72 -16.72 11.84
C SER A 83 2.55 -15.73 11.82
N LYS A 84 2.80 -14.44 12.09
CA LYS A 84 1.75 -13.41 12.11
C LYS A 84 1.82 -12.59 10.82
N PRO A 85 0.75 -12.58 9.98
CA PRO A 85 0.67 -11.67 8.86
C PRO A 85 0.67 -10.22 9.35
N GLU A 86 1.25 -9.34 8.54
CA GLU A 86 1.21 -7.90 8.76
C GLU A 86 -0.25 -7.43 8.84
N ARG A 87 -0.61 -6.74 9.92
CA ARG A 87 -1.99 -6.31 10.15
C ARG A 87 -2.39 -5.31 9.06
N PRO A 88 -3.55 -5.49 8.40
CA PRO A 88 -4.02 -4.54 7.40
C PRO A 88 -4.17 -3.14 8.02
N VAL A 89 -3.58 -2.13 7.36
CA VAL A 89 -3.81 -0.73 7.70
C VAL A 89 -5.26 -0.40 7.36
N LYS A 90 -6.00 0.18 8.32
CA LYS A 90 -7.38 0.64 8.12
C LYS A 90 -7.37 2.09 7.66
N ASP A 91 -8.29 2.47 6.79
CA ASP A 91 -8.53 3.86 6.46
C ASP A 91 -9.38 4.57 7.55
N LYS A 92 -9.55 5.89 7.42
CA LYS A 92 -10.37 6.69 8.35
C LYS A 92 -11.87 6.32 8.34
N GLY A 93 -12.32 5.48 7.41
CA GLY A 93 -13.69 4.98 7.30
C GLY A 93 -13.87 3.55 7.79
N GLU A 94 -12.92 3.04 8.59
CA GLU A 94 -12.89 1.67 9.14
C GLU A 94 -12.84 0.54 8.10
N LYS A 95 -12.74 0.87 6.80
CA LYS A 95 -12.59 -0.12 5.74
C LYS A 95 -11.16 -0.63 5.77
N GLN A 96 -11.02 -1.95 5.76
CA GLN A 96 -9.73 -2.56 5.49
C GLN A 96 -9.23 -2.03 4.15
N VAL A 97 -8.01 -1.50 4.11
CA VAL A 97 -7.32 -1.22 2.86
C VAL A 97 -6.88 -2.56 2.28
N THR A 98 -7.83 -3.42 1.89
CA THR A 98 -7.56 -4.48 0.94
C THR A 98 -7.14 -3.77 -0.34
N GLU A 99 -5.85 -3.87 -0.65
CA GLU A 99 -5.28 -3.90 -1.99
C GLU A 99 -6.33 -3.61 -3.07
N ILE A 100 -6.60 -2.33 -3.32
CA ILE A 100 -7.60 -1.93 -4.30
C ILE A 100 -7.01 -2.29 -5.67
N GLN A 101 -7.49 -3.41 -6.20
CA GLN A 101 -7.19 -3.99 -7.50
C GLN A 101 -5.75 -4.50 -7.66
N GLU A 102 -5.54 -5.77 -7.33
CA GLU A 102 -4.64 -6.59 -8.11
C GLU A 102 -4.92 -6.35 -9.61
N GLN A 103 -3.88 -5.87 -10.31
CA GLN A 103 -3.56 -6.23 -11.70
C GLN A 103 -4.60 -5.86 -12.77
N THR A 104 -4.26 -4.83 -13.55
CA THR A 104 -4.64 -4.71 -14.96
C THR A 104 -4.42 -6.06 -15.67
N GLY A 105 -5.50 -6.69 -16.10
CA GLY A 105 -5.49 -7.96 -16.81
C GLY A 105 -6.83 -8.24 -17.47
N GLY A 106 -7.13 -7.53 -18.56
CA GLY A 106 -8.33 -7.79 -19.38
C GLY A 106 -8.85 -6.52 -20.05
N ILE A 107 -8.46 -6.32 -21.31
CA ILE A 107 -9.03 -5.34 -22.22
C ILE A 107 -10.55 -5.60 -22.30
N LEU A 108 -11.40 -4.76 -21.70
CA LEU A 108 -12.82 -4.73 -22.05
C LEU A 108 -12.96 -3.95 -23.36
N ARG A 109 -12.81 -4.68 -24.47
CA ARG A 109 -13.23 -4.27 -25.81
C ARG A 109 -14.73 -4.59 -25.95
N GLY A 110 -15.52 -3.60 -26.36
CA GLY A 110 -16.91 -3.75 -26.83
C GLY A 110 -17.96 -3.40 -25.77
N THR A 111 -18.45 -2.16 -25.75
CA THR A 111 -19.69 -1.66 -26.39
C THR A 111 -20.98 -2.12 -25.70
N LEU A 112 -21.62 -1.17 -25.03
CA LEU A 112 -23.08 -1.11 -24.87
C LEU A 112 -23.68 -0.82 -26.25
N GLU A 113 -24.36 -1.81 -26.82
CA GLU A 113 -25.66 -1.75 -27.49
C GLU A 113 -26.17 -3.17 -27.70
#